data_AF-A0A8J6WD91-F1
#
_entry.id   AF-A0A8J6WD91-F1
#
_cell.length_a   1.000
_cell.length_b   1.000
_cell.length_c   1.000
_cell.angle_alpha   90.00
_cell.angle_beta   90.00
_cell.angle_gamma   90.00
#
_symmetry.space_group_name_H-M   'P 1'
#
loop_
_entity.id
_entity.type
_entity.pdbx_description
1 polymer ?
#
loop_
_entity_poly.entity_id
_entity_poly.type
_entity_poly.pdbx_seq_one_letter_code
_entity_poly.pdbx_strand_id
1 'polypeptide(L)'
;MGMPCEINSLLKLKPGQGYPAVLDVGARHQVQKGGYRIFPIDVPLSLVDENWLAHGDIVIEKLTWEHQTTALEFRIHRIYTTPFAVK
;
A
#
# COMPACT_ATOMS: atom_id res chain seq x y z
N MET A 1 23.54 18.53 -0.83
CA MET A 1 22.11 18.32 -1.15
C MET A 1 21.75 16.88 -0.81
N GLY A 2 20.62 16.63 -0.17
CA GLY A 2 20.21 15.28 0.29
C GLY A 2 19.15 14.62 -0.59
N MET A 3 18.83 13.36 -0.29
CA MET A 3 17.77 12.59 -0.95
C MET A 3 16.55 12.49 -0.01
N PRO A 4 15.47 13.25 -0.24
CA PRO A 4 14.28 13.18 0.61
C PRO A 4 13.49 11.90 0.30
N CYS A 5 13.27 11.08 1.33
CA CYS A 5 12.48 9.85 1.26
C CYS A 5 11.49 9.77 2.43
N GLU A 6 10.33 9.14 2.21
CA GLU A 6 9.33 8.83 3.24
C GLU A 6 9.34 7.32 3.53
N ILE A 7 9.43 6.91 4.79
CA ILE A 7 9.33 5.49 5.17
C ILE A 7 7.88 5.17 5.54
N ASN A 8 7.31 4.14 4.93
CA ASN A 8 5.95 3.71 5.18
C ASN A 8 5.91 2.24 5.64
N SER A 9 5.27 2.01 6.79
CA SER A 9 5.03 0.68 7.39
C SER A 9 3.63 0.12 7.12
N LEU A 10 2.79 0.89 6.45
CA LEU A 10 1.43 0.51 6.03
C LEU A 10 1.13 1.14 4.68
N LEU A 11 0.24 0.51 3.91
CA LEU A 11 -0.22 1.07 2.66
C LEU A 11 -1.58 1.74 2.86
N LYS A 12 -1.57 3.06 3.06
CA LYS A 12 -2.79 3.87 3.05
C LYS A 12 -3.21 4.18 1.63
N LEU A 13 -4.40 3.80 1.18
CA LEU A 13 -4.88 4.11 -0.18
C LEU A 13 -6.11 5.01 -0.16
N LYS A 14 -6.22 5.82 -1.21
CA LYS A 14 -7.38 6.67 -1.50
C LYS A 14 -8.15 6.07 -2.69
N PRO A 15 -9.47 6.25 -2.81
CA PRO A 15 -10.26 5.77 -3.95
C PRO A 15 -9.66 6.19 -5.32
N GLY A 16 -9.11 7.40 -5.41
CA GLY A 16 -8.46 7.92 -6.63
C GLY A 16 -7.03 7.41 -6.92
N GLN A 17 -6.45 6.56 -6.06
CA GLN A 17 -5.08 6.03 -6.22
C GLN A 17 -5.04 4.60 -6.77
N GLY A 18 -6.17 4.11 -7.31
CA GLY A 18 -6.31 2.72 -7.78
C GLY A 18 -6.73 1.75 -6.67
N TYR A 19 -7.46 2.23 -5.65
CA TYR A 19 -8.01 1.34 -4.63
C TYR A 19 -9.03 0.39 -5.28
N PRO A 20 -8.89 -0.93 -5.09
CA PRO A 20 -9.85 -1.87 -5.63
C PRO A 20 -11.20 -1.72 -4.92
N ALA A 21 -12.29 -1.70 -5.70
CA ALA A 21 -13.64 -1.63 -5.14
C ALA A 21 -14.01 -2.90 -4.36
N VAL A 22 -13.39 -4.02 -4.71
CA VAL A 22 -13.54 -5.32 -4.04
C VAL A 22 -12.15 -5.85 -3.72
N LEU A 23 -11.94 -6.23 -2.46
CA LEU A 23 -10.71 -6.90 -2.03
C LEU A 23 -10.92 -8.40 -2.20
N ASP A 24 -10.10 -9.04 -3.03
CA ASP A 24 -10.08 -10.49 -3.22
C ASP A 24 -8.69 -11.02 -2.85
N VAL A 25 -8.63 -12.07 -2.04
CA VAL A 25 -7.34 -12.67 -1.63
C VAL A 25 -6.60 -13.18 -2.86
N GLY A 26 -5.33 -12.80 -2.99
CA GLY A 26 -4.47 -13.12 -4.12
C GLY A 26 -4.59 -12.16 -5.31
N ALA A 27 -5.58 -11.26 -5.32
CA ALA A 27 -5.68 -10.24 -6.35
C ALA A 27 -4.47 -9.31 -6.33
N ARG A 28 -3.98 -8.95 -7.51
CA ARG A 28 -2.86 -8.05 -7.71
C ARG A 28 -3.34 -6.67 -8.10
N HIS A 29 -2.72 -5.66 -7.52
CA HIS A 29 -3.04 -4.27 -7.77
C HIS A 29 -1.77 -3.45 -7.93
N GLN A 30 -1.88 -2.37 -8.70
CA GLN A 30 -0.82 -1.40 -8.89
C GLN A 30 -1.30 -0.03 -8.47
N VAL A 31 -0.48 0.68 -7.72
CA VAL A 31 -0.78 2.02 -7.21
C VAL A 31 0.42 2.93 -7.34
N GLN A 32 0.18 4.24 -7.39
CA GLN A 32 1.22 5.25 -7.45
C GLN A 32 1.10 6.23 -6.29
N LYS A 33 2.27 6.65 -5.78
CA LYS A 33 2.39 7.62 -4.70
C LYS A 33 3.39 8.71 -5.07
N GLY A 34 3.08 9.95 -4.74
CA GLY A 34 4.04 11.04 -4.85
C GLY A 34 5.20 10.89 -3.86
N GLY A 35 6.37 11.33 -4.29
CA GLY A 35 7.65 11.24 -3.59
C GLY A 35 8.32 9.88 -3.71
N TYR A 36 9.59 9.83 -3.30
CA TYR A 36 10.31 8.58 -3.10
C TYR A 36 9.95 7.99 -1.73
N ARG A 37 9.33 6.81 -1.76
CA ARG A 37 8.81 6.13 -0.57
C ARG A 37 9.44 4.77 -0.41
N ILE A 38 9.84 4.45 0.81
CA ILE A 38 10.43 3.18 1.19
C ILE A 38 9.33 2.34 1.83
N PHE A 39 9.12 1.15 1.28
CA PHE A 39 8.22 0.15 1.84
C PHE A 39 8.96 -1.18 1.99
N PRO A 40 8.61 -2.01 2.98
CA PRO A 40 9.02 -3.41 3.00
C PRO A 40 8.48 -4.16 1.78
N ILE A 41 9.35 -4.95 1.12
CA ILE A 41 9.00 -5.84 0.00
C ILE A 41 8.98 -7.27 0.54
N ASP A 42 8.09 -8.12 0.02
CA ASP A 42 7.93 -9.53 0.42
C ASP A 42 7.53 -9.76 1.89
N VAL A 43 7.08 -8.71 2.59
CA VAL A 43 6.59 -8.77 3.97
C VAL A 43 5.13 -8.31 4.01
N PRO A 44 4.25 -8.95 4.82
CA PRO A 44 2.89 -8.49 5.01
C PRO A 44 2.81 -7.08 5.63
N LEU A 45 2.01 -6.21 5.02
CA LEU A 45 1.74 -4.85 5.48
C LEU A 45 0.24 -4.62 5.52
N SER A 46 -0.24 -3.83 6.49
CA SER A 46 -1.66 -3.51 6.57
C SER A 46 -2.06 -2.56 5.43
N LEU A 47 -3.15 -2.92 4.75
CA LEU A 47 -3.85 -2.08 3.79
C LEU A 47 -4.90 -1.25 4.52
N VAL A 48 -4.75 0.06 4.44
CA VAL A 48 -5.49 1.03 5.25
C VAL A 48 -6.24 2.00 4.36
N ASP A 49 -7.47 2.36 4.75
CA ASP A 49 -8.27 3.35 4.03
C ASP A 49 -7.98 4.80 4.47
N GLU A 50 -8.76 5.75 3.95
CA GLU A 50 -8.66 7.17 4.29
C GLU A 50 -8.91 7.46 5.77
N ASN A 51 -9.75 6.65 6.41
CA ASN A 51 -10.19 6.74 7.81
C ASN A 51 -9.25 6.01 8.78
N TRP A 52 -8.09 5.52 8.31
CA TRP A 52 -7.14 4.76 9.11
C TRP A 52 -7.68 3.42 9.62
N LEU A 53 -8.61 2.81 8.88
CA LEU A 53 -9.08 1.46 9.15
C LEU A 53 -8.29 0.46 8.30
N ALA A 54 -7.71 -0.56 8.94
CA ALA A 54 -7.09 -1.68 8.25
C ALA A 54 -8.16 -2.66 7.76
N HIS A 55 -8.14 -2.95 6.46
CA HIS A 55 -9.07 -3.87 5.80
C HIS A 55 -8.46 -5.25 5.54
N GLY A 56 -7.14 -5.36 5.57
CA GLY A 56 -6.44 -6.60 5.33
C GLY A 56 -4.93 -6.41 5.31
N ASP A 57 -4.22 -7.48 4.98
CA ASP A 57 -2.78 -7.49 4.77
C ASP A 57 -2.47 -7.67 3.29
N ILE A 58 -1.46 -6.98 2.82
CA ILE A 58 -0.93 -7.07 1.47
C ILE A 58 0.55 -7.43 1.50
N VAL A 59 1.06 -7.95 0.40
CA VAL A 59 2.49 -8.11 0.19
C VAL A 59 2.87 -7.33 -1.05
N ILE A 60 3.78 -6.37 -0.89
CA ILE A 60 4.36 -5.62 -2.01
C ILE A 60 5.35 -6.56 -2.73
N GLU A 61 5.11 -6.80 -4.01
CA GLU A 61 5.91 -7.68 -4.87
C GLU A 61 6.95 -6.87 -5.67
N LYS A 62 6.66 -5.58 -5.95
CA LYS A 62 7.57 -4.70 -6.68
C LYS A 62 7.39 -3.23 -6.29
N LEU A 63 8.51 -2.52 -6.22
CA LEU A 63 8.57 -1.08 -5.98
C LEU A 63 9.47 -0.43 -7.03
N THR A 64 9.02 0.67 -7.62
CA THR A 64 9.80 1.41 -8.62
C THR A 64 9.74 2.90 -8.32
N TRP A 65 10.92 3.53 -8.24
CA TRP A 65 11.07 4.98 -8.12
C TRP A 65 11.38 5.60 -9.47
N GLU A 66 10.56 6.55 -9.89
CA GLU A 66 10.76 7.27 -11.14
C GLU A 66 10.07 8.63 -11.06
N HIS A 67 10.66 9.69 -11.61
CA HIS A 67 10.04 11.02 -11.71
C HIS A 67 9.36 11.51 -10.41
N GLN A 68 10.07 11.44 -9.27
CA GLN A 68 9.52 11.79 -7.94
C GLN A 68 8.24 11.03 -7.56
N THR A 69 8.07 9.82 -8.07
CA THR A 69 6.92 8.96 -7.83
C THR A 69 7.39 7.57 -7.41
N THR A 70 6.61 6.92 -6.56
CA THR A 70 6.77 5.53 -6.18
C THR A 70 5.60 4.73 -6.73
N ALA A 71 5.87 3.82 -7.68
CA ALA A 71 4.93 2.82 -8.13
C ALA A 71 5.09 1.55 -7.30
N LEU A 72 3.97 0.97 -6.85
CA LEU A 72 3.92 -0.25 -6.07
C LEU A 72 3.04 -1.26 -6.78
N GLU A 73 3.52 -2.48 -6.94
CA GLU A 73 2.72 -3.65 -7.31
C GLU A 73 2.63 -4.55 -6.08
N PHE A 74 1.41 -4.91 -5.68
CA PHE A 74 1.17 -5.71 -4.49
C PHE A 74 0.04 -6.71 -4.71
N ARG A 75 0.01 -7.74 -3.88
CA ARG A 75 -1.09 -8.69 -3.80
C ARG A 75 -1.81 -8.62 -2.46
N ILE A 76 -3.11 -8.88 -2.46
CA ILE A 76 -3.87 -9.08 -1.22
C ILE A 76 -3.46 -10.43 -0.61
N HIS A 77 -2.92 -10.41 0.61
CA HIS A 77 -2.52 -11.61 1.34
C HIS A 77 -3.65 -12.15 2.21
N ARG A 78 -4.33 -11.24 2.93
CA ARG A 78 -5.42 -11.57 3.84
C ARG A 78 -6.43 -10.42 3.86
N ILE A 79 -7.70 -10.74 4.08
CA ILE A 79 -8.76 -9.77 4.32
C ILE A 79 -9.29 -9.98 5.73
N TYR A 80 -9.58 -8.89 6.43
CA TYR A 80 -10.18 -8.94 7.75
C TYR A 80 -11.70 -8.93 7.64
N THR A 81 -12.37 -9.77 8.41
CA THR A 81 -13.84 -9.82 8.46
C THR A 81 -14.44 -8.54 9.01
N THR A 82 -13.71 -7.85 9.89
CA THR A 82 -14.10 -6.57 10.47
C THR A 82 -12.89 -5.63 10.44
N PRO A 83 -12.97 -4.49 9.74
CA PRO A 83 -11.91 -3.49 9.75
C PRO A 83 -11.69 -2.93 11.15
N PHE A 84 -10.46 -2.57 11.47
CA PHE A 84 -10.10 -1.99 12.77
C PHE A 84 -9.17 -0.79 12.61
N ALA A 85 -9.24 0.14 13.56
CA ALA A 85 -8.41 1.34 13.54
C ALA A 85 -6.94 1.00 13.80
N VAL A 86 -6.05 1.51 12.95
CA VAL A 86 -4.61 1.42 13.14
C VAL A 86 -4.18 2.58 14.05
N LYS A 87 -3.53 2.26 15.18
CA LYS A 87 -3.02 3.24 16.15
C LYS A 87 -1.69 3.85 15.71
#